data_AF-A0A7X7G2M4-F1
#
_entry.id   AF-A0A7X7G2M4-F1
#
_cell.length_a   1.000
_cell.length_b   1.000
_cell.length_c   1.000
_cell.angle_alpha   90.00
_cell.angle_beta   90.00
_cell.angle_gamma   90.00
#
_symmetry.space_group_name_H-M   'P 1'
#
loop_
_entity.id
_entity.type
_entity.pdbx_description
1 polymer ?
#
loop_
_entity_poly.entity_id
_entity_poly.type
_entity_poly.pdbx_seq_one_letter_code
_entity_poly.pdbx_strand_id
1 'polypeptide(L)'
;MHMHSKYSDGRKNETPAMMVAACRKLGYDFAFATDHHSYAASLSAIKDFAKLPTDMKTFPGEEVHSPGNRVHILSLGASESMTDWFTTRSNDYEKAVAEEKAKLPDTLPDSMKPWVATSFVVWDKIRSCGGIAVFCHPYWRPKFKQYIPCTVADYFFQTGKFDAMEVLNTDSSDLGILHYNELRAQGLKIAGIGVTDAHSIKALGNAYTIILAESLDFPSLAKNIRLRNCAAVDVDPKSKRQTVIGEFRFSRYAIFLIKNFYPKQNELCKLEGEWLLKALEGDAEALAALKESQGTTPGLRIKYWQK
;
A
#
# COMPACT_ATOMS: atom_id res chain seq x y z
N MET A 1 3.17 -1.52 1.43
CA MET A 1 1.75 -1.10 1.43
C MET A 1 0.85 -2.16 0.80
N HIS A 2 1.36 -3.03 -0.06
CA HIS A 2 0.65 -4.21 -0.57
C HIS A 2 1.52 -5.47 -0.39
N MET A 3 1.09 -6.39 0.46
CA MET A 3 1.73 -7.69 0.69
C MET A 3 0.79 -8.68 1.38
N HIS A 4 1.04 -9.96 1.16
CA HIS A 4 0.22 -11.08 1.61
C HIS A 4 0.99 -12.00 2.55
N SER A 5 0.26 -12.63 3.47
CA SER A 5 0.80 -13.52 4.49
C SER A 5 0.09 -14.87 4.46
N LYS A 6 0.37 -15.73 5.44
CA LYS A 6 -0.32 -17.02 5.63
C LYS A 6 -1.84 -16.92 5.81
N TYR A 7 -2.40 -15.72 6.00
CA TYR A 7 -3.84 -15.52 6.19
C TYR A 7 -4.60 -15.25 4.88
N SER A 8 -3.91 -15.27 3.75
CA SER A 8 -4.49 -15.36 2.41
C SER A 8 -3.71 -16.41 1.59
N ASP A 9 -2.99 -16.01 0.57
CA ASP A 9 -2.24 -16.87 -0.34
C ASP A 9 -0.71 -16.66 -0.26
N GLY A 10 -0.25 -15.89 0.72
CA GLY A 10 1.15 -15.81 1.09
C GLY A 10 1.70 -17.12 1.66
N ARG A 11 3.02 -17.16 1.90
CA ARG A 11 3.68 -18.35 2.45
C ARG A 11 3.09 -18.77 3.80
N LYS A 12 2.76 -20.05 3.93
CA LYS A 12 2.11 -20.65 5.10
C LYS A 12 2.84 -20.44 6.44
N ASN A 13 4.15 -20.26 6.41
CA ASN A 13 4.99 -20.05 7.59
C ASN A 13 5.33 -18.58 7.85
N GLU A 14 4.77 -17.64 7.11
CA GLU A 14 5.06 -16.20 7.23
C GLU A 14 3.81 -15.47 7.72
N THR A 15 3.83 -14.98 8.97
CA THR A 15 2.69 -14.26 9.57
C THR A 15 2.63 -12.80 9.10
N PRO A 16 1.48 -12.11 9.27
CA PRO A 16 1.40 -10.67 9.03
C PRO A 16 2.50 -9.88 9.75
N ALA A 17 2.76 -10.18 11.03
CA ALA A 17 3.81 -9.52 11.80
C ALA A 17 5.21 -9.78 11.23
N MET A 18 5.50 -11.00 10.76
CA MET A 18 6.78 -11.31 10.12
C MET A 18 6.97 -10.53 8.80
N MET A 19 5.91 -10.39 8.00
CA MET A 19 5.94 -9.59 6.77
C MET A 19 6.23 -8.11 7.06
N VAL A 20 5.60 -7.54 8.10
CA VAL A 20 5.86 -6.17 8.57
C VAL A 20 7.28 -6.03 9.13
N ALA A 21 7.76 -6.97 9.94
CA ALA A 21 9.12 -6.94 10.48
C ALA A 21 10.19 -7.03 9.37
N ALA A 22 9.95 -7.82 8.33
CA ALA A 22 10.83 -7.89 7.16
C ALA A 22 10.89 -6.58 6.39
N CYS A 23 9.78 -5.83 6.31
CA CYS A 23 9.79 -4.46 5.76
C CYS A 23 10.74 -3.53 6.54
N ARG A 24 10.82 -3.67 7.87
CA ARG A 24 11.76 -2.88 8.67
C ARG A 24 13.20 -3.17 8.26
N LYS A 25 13.57 -4.43 7.99
CA LYS A 25 14.92 -4.78 7.49
C LYS A 25 15.31 -4.08 6.19
N LEU A 26 14.33 -3.68 5.39
CA LEU A 26 14.51 -2.98 4.12
C LEU A 26 14.62 -1.45 4.29
N GLY A 27 14.53 -0.93 5.51
CA GLY A 27 14.63 0.50 5.80
C GLY A 27 13.31 1.21 6.03
N TYR A 28 12.17 0.51 5.96
CA TYR A 28 10.85 1.14 5.95
C TYR A 28 10.44 1.61 7.36
N ASP A 29 9.73 2.73 7.41
CA ASP A 29 9.20 3.30 8.66
C ASP A 29 7.84 2.70 9.04
N PHE A 30 7.09 2.21 8.05
CA PHE A 30 5.81 1.56 8.25
C PHE A 30 5.52 0.50 7.17
N ALA A 31 4.58 -0.39 7.45
CA ALA A 31 4.05 -1.33 6.47
C ALA A 31 2.60 -1.75 6.81
N PHE A 32 1.91 -2.30 5.82
CA PHE A 32 0.53 -2.80 5.92
C PHE A 32 0.54 -4.26 5.50
N ALA A 33 -0.02 -5.14 6.33
CA ALA A 33 -0.47 -6.45 5.84
C ALA A 33 -1.81 -6.23 5.16
N THR A 34 -1.97 -6.72 3.94
CA THR A 34 -3.15 -6.47 3.09
C THR A 34 -3.66 -7.77 2.50
N ASP A 35 -3.70 -8.83 3.31
CA ASP A 35 -4.20 -10.14 2.91
C ASP A 35 -5.57 -10.06 2.23
N HIS A 36 -5.75 -10.85 1.16
CA HIS A 36 -7.03 -10.96 0.46
C HIS A 36 -8.18 -11.27 1.42
N HIS A 37 -9.25 -10.46 1.36
CA HIS A 37 -10.46 -10.65 2.16
C HIS A 37 -10.24 -10.68 3.69
N SER A 38 -9.12 -10.16 4.19
CA SER A 38 -8.73 -10.37 5.59
C SER A 38 -8.19 -9.11 6.26
N TYR A 39 -9.10 -8.21 6.63
CA TYR A 39 -8.80 -7.09 7.53
C TYR A 39 -8.22 -7.57 8.87
N ALA A 40 -8.72 -8.70 9.39
CA ALA A 40 -8.26 -9.29 10.65
C ALA A 40 -6.76 -9.66 10.63
N ALA A 41 -6.19 -9.98 9.46
CA ALA A 41 -4.77 -10.23 9.33
C ALA A 41 -3.93 -9.01 9.72
N SER A 42 -4.30 -7.81 9.24
CA SER A 42 -3.63 -6.56 9.62
C SER A 42 -3.76 -6.25 11.11
N LEU A 43 -4.94 -6.48 11.70
CA LEU A 43 -5.16 -6.29 13.13
C LEU A 43 -4.30 -7.23 13.98
N SER A 44 -4.05 -8.46 13.49
CA SER A 44 -3.15 -9.41 14.16
C SER A 44 -1.71 -8.89 14.20
N ALA A 45 -1.20 -8.32 13.10
CA ALA A 45 0.11 -7.67 13.07
C ALA A 45 0.17 -6.50 14.06
N ILE A 46 -0.86 -5.64 14.07
CA ILE A 46 -0.96 -4.51 15.01
C ILE A 46 -0.89 -4.99 16.46
N LYS A 47 -1.64 -6.05 16.81
CA LYS A 47 -1.67 -6.62 18.16
C LYS A 47 -0.31 -7.15 18.58
N ASP A 48 0.45 -7.76 17.67
CA ASP A 48 1.79 -8.26 17.99
C ASP A 48 2.82 -7.12 18.08
N PHE A 49 2.78 -6.15 17.16
CA PHE A 49 3.65 -4.97 17.21
C PHE A 49 3.39 -4.08 18.43
N ALA A 50 2.17 -4.02 18.94
CA ALA A 50 1.85 -3.27 20.17
C ALA A 50 2.59 -3.79 21.42
N LYS A 51 3.12 -5.01 21.38
CA LYS A 51 3.90 -5.61 22.48
C LYS A 51 5.41 -5.40 22.31
N LEU A 52 5.86 -4.91 21.15
CA LEU A 52 7.27 -4.82 20.80
C LEU A 52 7.77 -3.38 20.99
N PRO A 53 8.94 -3.16 21.61
CA PRO A 53 9.52 -1.83 21.76
C PRO A 53 10.17 -1.41 20.43
N THR A 54 9.38 -0.87 19.50
CA THR A 54 9.85 -0.52 18.14
C THR A 54 9.31 0.83 17.66
N ASP A 55 10.05 1.46 16.75
CA ASP A 55 9.62 2.65 16.01
C ASP A 55 8.82 2.30 14.75
N MET A 56 8.91 1.06 14.27
CA MET A 56 8.18 0.58 13.09
C MET A 56 6.67 0.64 13.33
N LYS A 57 5.94 1.28 12.41
CA LYS A 57 4.48 1.35 12.48
C LYS A 57 3.81 0.34 11.56
N THR A 58 2.64 -0.12 11.98
CA THR A 58 1.72 -0.83 11.11
C THR A 58 0.30 -0.36 11.41
N PHE A 59 -0.54 -0.40 10.38
CA PHE A 59 -1.88 0.17 10.39
C PHE A 59 -2.86 -0.85 9.80
N PRO A 60 -4.17 -0.69 10.04
CA PRO A 60 -5.14 -1.60 9.47
C PRO A 60 -5.10 -1.58 7.95
N GLY A 61 -5.36 -2.72 7.32
CA GLY A 61 -5.42 -2.83 5.88
C GLY A 61 -5.94 -4.18 5.40
N GLU A 62 -6.39 -4.22 4.16
CA GLU A 62 -6.82 -5.43 3.45
C GLU A 62 -6.80 -5.17 1.93
N GLU A 63 -6.63 -6.23 1.15
CA GLU A 63 -6.99 -6.22 -0.26
C GLU A 63 -8.42 -6.75 -0.41
N VAL A 64 -9.29 -5.86 -0.87
CA VAL A 64 -10.73 -6.06 -0.94
C VAL A 64 -11.10 -6.68 -2.27
N HIS A 65 -11.72 -7.86 -2.26
CA HIS A 65 -12.51 -8.32 -3.40
C HIS A 65 -13.99 -8.36 -3.00
N SER A 66 -14.72 -7.37 -3.50
CA SER A 66 -16.14 -7.18 -3.21
C SER A 66 -17.02 -8.01 -4.16
N PRO A 67 -18.22 -8.46 -3.72
CA PRO A 67 -19.12 -9.24 -4.56
C PRO A 67 -19.50 -8.51 -5.86
N GLY A 68 -19.36 -9.19 -7.01
CA GLY A 68 -19.65 -8.60 -8.33
C GLY A 68 -18.55 -7.71 -8.89
N ASN A 69 -17.40 -7.60 -8.21
CA ASN A 69 -16.25 -6.84 -8.64
C ASN A 69 -15.08 -7.77 -9.00
N ARG A 70 -14.40 -7.48 -10.12
CA ARG A 70 -13.13 -8.12 -10.46
C ARG A 70 -11.93 -7.20 -10.23
N VAL A 71 -12.16 -5.97 -9.81
CA VAL A 71 -11.10 -5.04 -9.49
C VAL A 71 -10.65 -5.30 -8.07
N HIS A 72 -9.34 -5.44 -7.88
CA HIS A 72 -8.76 -5.48 -6.56
C HIS A 72 -8.57 -4.04 -6.05
N ILE A 73 -8.86 -3.83 -4.76
CA ILE A 73 -8.82 -2.51 -4.13
C ILE A 73 -8.10 -2.64 -2.80
N LEU A 74 -7.05 -1.85 -2.55
CA LEU A 74 -6.53 -1.73 -1.19
C LEU A 74 -7.39 -0.77 -0.38
N SER A 75 -7.80 -1.25 0.78
CA SER A 75 -8.27 -0.42 1.89
C SER A 75 -7.10 -0.24 2.84
N LEU A 76 -6.55 0.96 2.93
CA LEU A 76 -5.43 1.27 3.84
C LEU A 76 -5.92 2.18 4.96
N GLY A 77 -5.72 1.78 6.21
CA GLY A 77 -6.00 2.54 7.43
C GLY A 77 -7.47 2.91 7.67
N ALA A 78 -8.41 2.27 6.96
CA ALA A 78 -9.82 2.40 7.25
C ALA A 78 -10.14 1.88 8.66
N SER A 79 -11.11 2.48 9.34
CA SER A 79 -11.54 2.07 10.68
C SER A 79 -12.44 0.82 10.70
N GLU A 80 -12.95 0.39 9.55
CA GLU A 80 -13.82 -0.78 9.40
C GLU A 80 -13.30 -1.70 8.29
N SER A 81 -13.59 -3.00 8.42
CA SER A 81 -13.39 -4.01 7.38
C SER A 81 -14.45 -3.86 6.30
N MET A 82 -14.02 -3.69 5.05
CA MET A 82 -14.89 -3.71 3.87
C MET A 82 -15.44 -5.11 3.67
N THR A 83 -14.60 -6.13 3.90
CA THR A 83 -15.01 -7.53 3.81
C THR A 83 -16.13 -7.85 4.79
N ASP A 84 -16.01 -7.43 6.05
CA ASP A 84 -17.08 -7.63 7.04
C ASP A 84 -18.31 -6.78 6.68
N TRP A 85 -18.11 -5.57 6.15
CA TRP A 85 -19.21 -4.70 5.75
C TRP A 85 -20.11 -5.35 4.69
N PHE A 86 -19.59 -5.75 3.52
CA PHE A 86 -20.45 -6.31 2.48
C PHE A 86 -20.90 -7.75 2.76
N THR A 87 -20.28 -8.47 3.70
CA THR A 87 -20.73 -9.81 4.11
C THR A 87 -21.84 -9.76 5.16
N THR A 88 -21.74 -8.86 6.14
CA THR A 88 -22.72 -8.74 7.25
C THR A 88 -23.85 -7.77 6.97
N ARG A 89 -23.61 -6.78 6.10
CA ARG A 89 -24.57 -5.74 5.69
C ARG A 89 -24.79 -5.79 4.17
N SER A 90 -25.01 -6.98 3.63
CA SER A 90 -25.13 -7.22 2.18
C SER A 90 -26.24 -6.39 1.54
N ASN A 91 -27.38 -6.21 2.22
CA ASN A 91 -28.48 -5.37 1.71
C ASN A 91 -28.07 -3.90 1.53
N ASP A 92 -27.27 -3.35 2.46
CA ASP A 92 -26.77 -1.98 2.35
C ASP A 92 -25.78 -1.85 1.18
N TYR A 93 -24.90 -2.86 1.03
CA TYR A 93 -23.96 -2.93 -0.08
C TYR A 93 -24.68 -3.04 -1.44
N GLU A 94 -25.61 -3.98 -1.59
CA GLU A 94 -26.35 -4.21 -2.83
C GLU A 94 -27.18 -2.99 -3.22
N LYS A 95 -27.82 -2.33 -2.23
CA LYS A 95 -28.54 -1.08 -2.45
C LYS A 95 -27.61 0.02 -2.95
N ALA A 96 -26.48 0.24 -2.29
CA ALA A 96 -25.51 1.26 -2.72
C ALA A 96 -24.98 0.98 -4.14
N VAL A 97 -24.70 -0.29 -4.47
CA VAL A 97 -24.26 -0.70 -5.81
C VAL A 97 -25.34 -0.46 -6.86
N ALA A 98 -26.60 -0.79 -6.57
CA ALA A 98 -27.71 -0.55 -7.49
C ALA A 98 -27.91 0.95 -7.77
N GLU A 99 -27.87 1.76 -6.71
CA GLU A 99 -27.96 3.22 -6.79
C GLU A 99 -26.79 3.82 -7.59
N GLU A 100 -25.56 3.36 -7.38
CA GLU A 100 -24.40 3.85 -8.13
C GLU A 100 -24.43 3.39 -9.58
N LYS A 101 -24.83 2.15 -9.85
CA LYS A 101 -24.98 1.60 -11.20
C LYS A 101 -25.98 2.40 -12.04
N ALA A 102 -27.08 2.85 -11.44
CA ALA A 102 -28.10 3.65 -12.11
C ALA A 102 -27.61 5.05 -12.54
N LYS A 103 -26.52 5.55 -11.97
CA LYS A 103 -25.89 6.84 -12.34
C LYS A 103 -24.89 6.72 -13.49
N LEU A 104 -24.49 5.49 -13.86
CA LEU A 104 -23.46 5.27 -14.86
C LEU A 104 -23.98 5.54 -16.27
N PRO A 105 -23.18 6.20 -17.13
CA PRO A 105 -23.61 6.59 -18.46
C PRO A 105 -23.81 5.37 -19.37
N ASP A 106 -24.67 5.52 -20.39
CA ASP A 106 -24.91 4.48 -21.39
C ASP A 106 -23.73 4.24 -22.33
N THR A 107 -22.74 5.15 -22.34
CA THR A 107 -21.48 4.95 -23.05
C THR A 107 -20.61 3.84 -22.42
N LEU A 108 -20.84 3.51 -21.15
CA LEU A 108 -20.18 2.39 -20.49
C LEU A 108 -20.98 1.09 -20.76
N PRO A 109 -20.38 0.03 -21.32
CA PRO A 109 -21.11 -1.21 -21.60
C PRO A 109 -21.77 -1.80 -20.36
N ASP A 110 -23.00 -2.29 -20.49
CA ASP A 110 -23.78 -2.84 -19.36
C ASP A 110 -23.09 -4.00 -18.64
N SER A 111 -22.27 -4.78 -19.36
CA SER A 111 -21.45 -5.86 -18.79
C SER A 111 -20.34 -5.36 -17.88
N MET A 112 -19.93 -4.09 -18.01
CA MET A 112 -18.86 -3.45 -17.25
C MET A 112 -19.38 -2.54 -16.12
N LYS A 113 -20.62 -2.03 -16.25
CA LYS A 113 -21.29 -1.20 -15.23
C LYS A 113 -21.20 -1.81 -13.81
N PRO A 114 -21.38 -3.14 -13.58
CA PRO A 114 -21.24 -3.72 -12.25
C PRO A 114 -19.85 -3.53 -11.63
N TRP A 115 -18.76 -3.71 -12.39
CA TRP A 115 -17.39 -3.59 -11.86
C TRP A 115 -17.08 -2.15 -11.49
N VAL A 116 -17.60 -1.21 -12.29
CA VAL A 116 -17.45 0.22 -12.02
C VAL A 116 -18.23 0.66 -10.78
N ALA A 117 -19.52 0.32 -10.71
CA ALA A 117 -20.39 0.69 -9.60
C ALA A 117 -19.87 0.12 -8.26
N THR A 118 -19.50 -1.16 -8.24
CA THR A 118 -18.96 -1.81 -7.04
C THR A 118 -17.63 -1.18 -6.60
N SER A 119 -16.73 -0.86 -7.52
CA SER A 119 -15.47 -0.18 -7.20
C SER A 119 -15.70 1.20 -6.59
N PHE A 120 -16.60 1.99 -7.17
CA PHE A 120 -16.97 3.31 -6.65
C PHE A 120 -17.55 3.24 -5.24
N VAL A 121 -18.48 2.32 -5.00
CA VAL A 121 -19.10 2.10 -3.69
C VAL A 121 -18.07 1.69 -2.64
N VAL A 122 -17.14 0.80 -3.00
CA VAL A 122 -16.06 0.38 -2.09
C VAL A 122 -15.09 1.54 -1.80
N TRP A 123 -14.66 2.29 -2.82
CA TRP A 123 -13.79 3.46 -2.61
C TRP A 123 -14.46 4.53 -1.74
N ASP A 124 -15.75 4.80 -1.94
CA ASP A 124 -16.52 5.74 -1.11
C ASP A 124 -16.61 5.25 0.34
N LYS A 125 -16.88 3.96 0.56
CA LYS A 125 -16.95 3.38 1.90
C LYS A 125 -15.59 3.43 2.61
N ILE A 126 -14.49 3.06 1.94
CA ILE A 126 -13.13 3.15 2.49
C ILE A 126 -12.84 4.58 2.96
N ARG A 127 -13.15 5.58 2.14
CA ARG A 127 -12.94 7.00 2.47
C ARG A 127 -13.82 7.47 3.62
N SER A 128 -15.06 7.00 3.69
CA SER A 128 -15.97 7.31 4.82
C SER A 128 -15.45 6.77 6.16
N CYS A 129 -14.64 5.72 6.12
CA CYS A 129 -13.96 5.14 7.29
C CYS A 129 -12.56 5.75 7.52
N GLY A 130 -12.25 6.88 6.90
CA GLY A 130 -10.97 7.60 7.04
C GLY A 130 -9.79 6.98 6.29
N GLY A 131 -10.00 5.85 5.60
CA GLY A 131 -8.95 5.12 4.89
C GLY A 131 -8.52 5.78 3.58
N ILE A 132 -7.50 5.20 2.95
CA ILE A 132 -7.05 5.49 1.59
C ILE A 132 -7.50 4.35 0.68
N ALA A 133 -8.22 4.71 -0.38
CA ALA A 133 -8.70 3.79 -1.40
C ALA A 133 -7.72 3.73 -2.58
N VAL A 134 -7.10 2.57 -2.81
CA VAL A 134 -6.10 2.40 -3.89
C VAL A 134 -6.65 1.54 -5.02
N PHE A 135 -6.42 1.96 -6.26
CA PHE A 135 -6.64 1.13 -7.45
C PHE A 135 -5.43 0.22 -7.68
N CYS A 136 -5.58 -1.09 -7.42
CA CYS A 136 -4.50 -2.06 -7.48
C CYS A 136 -4.14 -2.44 -8.92
N HIS A 137 -2.83 -2.58 -9.16
CA HIS A 137 -2.18 -3.16 -10.35
C HIS A 137 -3.07 -3.14 -11.62
N PRO A 138 -3.41 -1.94 -12.14
CA PRO A 138 -4.40 -1.77 -13.22
C PRO A 138 -4.01 -2.49 -14.52
N TYR A 139 -2.71 -2.77 -14.68
CA TYR A 139 -2.13 -3.47 -15.83
C TYR A 139 -1.65 -4.88 -15.51
N TRP A 140 -2.17 -5.51 -14.45
CA TRP A 140 -1.86 -6.89 -14.13
C TRP A 140 -2.31 -7.82 -15.26
N ARG A 141 -1.39 -8.66 -15.73
CA ARG A 141 -1.61 -9.53 -16.89
C ARG A 141 -1.34 -11.01 -16.58
N PRO A 142 -2.10 -11.62 -15.66
CA PRO A 142 -1.92 -13.02 -15.31
C PRO A 142 -2.11 -13.88 -16.56
N LYS A 143 -1.15 -14.79 -16.80
CA LYS A 143 -1.11 -15.65 -18.00
C LYS A 143 -1.22 -14.85 -19.31
N PHE A 144 -0.57 -13.67 -19.36
CA PHE A 144 -0.49 -12.75 -20.50
C PHE A 144 -1.81 -12.10 -20.92
N LYS A 145 -2.87 -12.22 -20.13
CA LYS A 145 -4.20 -11.65 -20.41
C LYS A 145 -4.48 -10.46 -19.50
N GLN A 146 -4.94 -9.36 -20.08
CA GLN A 146 -5.37 -8.19 -19.31
C GLN A 146 -6.51 -8.58 -18.36
N TYR A 147 -6.28 -8.41 -17.05
CA TYR A 147 -7.24 -8.82 -16.02
C TYR A 147 -8.41 -7.84 -15.92
N ILE A 148 -8.12 -6.54 -15.80
CA ILE A 148 -9.12 -5.47 -15.82
C ILE A 148 -9.22 -4.91 -17.25
N PRO A 149 -10.37 -5.01 -17.94
CA PRO A 149 -10.56 -4.43 -19.27
C PRO A 149 -10.12 -2.97 -19.32
N CYS A 150 -9.39 -2.57 -20.37
CA CYS A 150 -8.89 -1.21 -20.49
C CYS A 150 -10.02 -0.18 -20.43
N THR A 151 -11.19 -0.47 -20.98
CA THR A 151 -12.38 0.40 -20.89
C THR A 151 -12.81 0.69 -19.45
N VAL A 152 -12.67 -0.27 -18.54
CA VAL A 152 -12.97 -0.09 -17.10
C VAL A 152 -11.85 0.73 -16.44
N ALA A 153 -10.59 0.38 -16.70
CA ALA A 153 -9.45 1.11 -16.14
C ALA A 153 -9.42 2.58 -16.57
N ASP A 154 -9.60 2.85 -17.87
CA ASP A 154 -9.64 4.20 -18.44
C ASP A 154 -10.79 5.02 -17.84
N TYR A 155 -11.97 4.41 -17.66
CA TYR A 155 -13.10 5.06 -17.00
C TYR A 155 -12.77 5.43 -15.54
N PHE A 156 -12.07 4.56 -14.81
CA PHE A 156 -11.61 4.90 -13.45
C PHE A 156 -10.60 6.03 -13.43
N PHE A 157 -9.65 6.05 -14.35
CA PHE A 157 -8.66 7.13 -14.43
C PHE A 157 -9.30 8.48 -14.77
N GLN A 158 -10.28 8.50 -15.68
CA GLN A 158 -11.01 9.72 -16.06
C GLN A 158 -11.90 10.24 -14.94
N THR A 159 -12.52 9.35 -14.17
CA THR A 159 -13.43 9.74 -13.07
C THR A 159 -12.70 10.07 -11.78
N GLY A 160 -11.51 9.50 -11.54
CA GLY A 160 -10.63 9.86 -10.43
C GLY A 160 -11.24 9.64 -9.04
N LYS A 161 -12.08 8.61 -8.86
CA LYS A 161 -12.76 8.34 -7.57
C LYS A 161 -11.88 7.68 -6.50
N PHE A 162 -10.72 7.14 -6.86
CA PHE A 162 -9.74 6.56 -5.94
C PHE A 162 -8.72 7.60 -5.45
N ASP A 163 -8.07 7.34 -4.32
CA ASP A 163 -7.07 8.26 -3.74
C ASP A 163 -5.67 8.08 -4.36
N ALA A 164 -5.31 6.85 -4.74
CA ALA A 164 -4.04 6.52 -5.38
C ALA A 164 -4.15 5.33 -6.33
N MET A 165 -3.21 5.21 -7.27
CA MET A 165 -3.02 4.01 -8.09
C MET A 165 -1.67 3.35 -7.81
N GLU A 166 -1.61 2.04 -7.96
CA GLU A 166 -0.34 1.33 -8.00
C GLU A 166 0.32 1.53 -9.36
N VAL A 167 1.32 2.41 -9.40
CA VAL A 167 2.14 2.67 -10.60
C VAL A 167 3.20 1.60 -10.75
N LEU A 168 3.74 1.12 -9.63
CA LEU A 168 4.64 -0.03 -9.59
C LEU A 168 3.97 -1.16 -8.82
N ASN A 169 3.81 -2.29 -9.49
CA ASN A 169 3.40 -3.55 -8.90
C ASN A 169 3.78 -4.67 -9.87
N THR A 170 4.73 -5.53 -9.46
CA THR A 170 5.14 -6.74 -10.20
C THR A 170 5.27 -6.51 -11.72
N ASP A 171 4.57 -7.31 -12.53
CA ASP A 171 4.61 -7.31 -14.00
C ASP A 171 3.77 -6.20 -14.65
N SER A 172 3.04 -5.42 -13.86
CA SER A 172 2.19 -4.32 -14.33
C SER A 172 2.92 -2.97 -14.45
N SER A 173 4.16 -2.91 -13.96
CA SER A 173 4.89 -1.65 -13.73
C SER A 173 5.17 -0.84 -15.01
N ASP A 174 5.50 -1.47 -16.14
CA ASP A 174 5.83 -0.74 -17.37
C ASP A 174 4.67 0.11 -17.88
N LEU A 175 3.49 -0.50 -18.03
CA LEU A 175 2.28 0.22 -18.43
C LEU A 175 1.78 1.16 -17.34
N GLY A 176 1.97 0.80 -16.07
CA GLY A 176 1.68 1.67 -14.92
C GLY A 176 2.45 2.99 -15.00
N ILE A 177 3.76 2.94 -15.25
CA ILE A 177 4.62 4.12 -15.41
C ILE A 177 4.21 4.95 -16.63
N LEU A 178 4.00 4.29 -17.78
CA LEU A 178 3.66 4.99 -19.03
C LEU A 178 2.34 5.75 -18.89
N HIS A 179 1.28 5.08 -18.48
CA HIS A 179 -0.03 5.72 -18.38
C HIS A 179 -0.09 6.75 -17.24
N TYR A 180 0.58 6.50 -16.11
CA TYR A 180 0.67 7.49 -15.04
C TYR A 180 1.24 8.83 -15.53
N ASN A 181 2.29 8.81 -16.36
CA ASN A 181 2.86 10.02 -16.93
C ASN A 181 1.96 10.65 -18.00
N GLU A 182 1.29 9.84 -18.83
CA GLU A 182 0.33 10.33 -19.81
C GLU A 182 -0.88 11.03 -19.16
N LEU A 183 -1.49 10.40 -18.16
CA LEU A 183 -2.61 10.98 -17.39
C LEU A 183 -2.20 12.31 -16.75
N ARG A 184 -0.98 12.39 -16.20
CA ARG A 184 -0.45 13.65 -15.64
C ARG A 184 -0.18 14.71 -16.70
N ALA A 185 0.31 14.32 -17.88
CA ALA A 185 0.48 15.24 -19.01
C ALA A 185 -0.87 15.80 -19.51
N GLN A 186 -1.95 15.01 -19.37
CA GLN A 186 -3.33 15.44 -19.62
C GLN A 186 -3.92 16.30 -18.48
N GLY A 187 -3.16 16.57 -17.42
CA GLY A 187 -3.58 17.42 -16.29
C GLY A 187 -4.29 16.68 -15.16
N LEU A 188 -4.40 15.35 -15.20
CA LEU A 188 -4.98 14.57 -14.11
C LEU A 188 -4.06 14.57 -12.89
N LYS A 189 -4.67 14.73 -11.71
CA LYS A 189 -3.98 14.87 -10.42
C LYS A 189 -4.04 13.56 -9.63
N ILE A 190 -3.36 12.53 -10.12
CA ILE A 190 -3.38 11.19 -9.55
C ILE A 190 -2.14 10.95 -8.67
N ALA A 191 -2.33 10.38 -7.48
CA ALA A 191 -1.23 9.89 -6.67
C ALA A 191 -0.76 8.51 -7.15
N GLY A 192 0.55 8.39 -7.40
CA GLY A 192 1.17 7.13 -7.78
C GLY A 192 1.95 6.54 -6.62
N ILE A 193 1.66 5.28 -6.27
CA ILE A 193 2.39 4.53 -5.25
C ILE A 193 3.11 3.32 -5.85
N GLY A 194 4.18 2.89 -5.18
CA GLY A 194 4.95 1.71 -5.53
C GLY A 194 4.84 0.65 -4.44
N VAL A 195 4.52 -0.57 -4.85
CA VAL A 195 4.31 -1.73 -3.98
C VAL A 195 4.84 -3.00 -4.65
N THR A 196 5.00 -4.06 -3.87
CA THR A 196 5.52 -5.34 -4.37
C THR A 196 4.47 -6.40 -4.62
N ASP A 197 3.29 -6.29 -3.99
CA ASP A 197 2.31 -7.39 -3.94
C ASP A 197 2.96 -8.72 -3.51
N ALA A 198 3.76 -8.62 -2.45
CA ALA A 198 4.66 -9.70 -2.08
C ALA A 198 3.90 -10.80 -1.34
N HIS A 199 3.93 -12.02 -1.89
CA HIS A 199 3.37 -13.22 -1.27
C HIS A 199 4.38 -13.99 -0.40
N SER A 200 5.56 -13.39 -0.22
CA SER A 200 6.57 -13.87 0.72
C SER A 200 7.55 -12.78 1.12
N ILE A 201 8.21 -12.94 2.25
CA ILE A 201 9.31 -12.09 2.70
C ILE A 201 10.38 -11.94 1.61
N LYS A 202 10.67 -13.02 0.86
CA LYS A 202 11.66 -13.02 -0.22
C LYS A 202 11.27 -12.18 -1.43
N ALA A 203 9.99 -11.88 -1.60
CA ALA A 203 9.46 -11.07 -2.70
C ALA A 203 9.34 -9.57 -2.35
N LEU A 204 9.67 -9.18 -1.12
CA LEU A 204 9.71 -7.78 -0.71
C LEU A 204 10.94 -7.06 -1.28
N GLY A 205 10.86 -5.73 -1.37
CA GLY A 205 12.01 -4.86 -1.61
C GLY A 205 12.29 -4.44 -3.04
N ASN A 206 11.56 -4.96 -4.03
CA ASN A 206 11.73 -4.55 -5.43
C ASN A 206 10.94 -3.28 -5.81
N ALA A 207 9.99 -2.86 -4.97
CA ALA A 207 9.30 -1.58 -5.11
C ALA A 207 8.79 -1.09 -3.76
N TYR A 208 8.73 0.23 -3.57
CA TYR A 208 8.20 0.85 -2.36
C TYR A 208 7.70 2.28 -2.61
N THR A 209 7.10 2.88 -1.59
CA THR A 209 6.62 4.27 -1.65
C THR A 209 7.32 5.11 -0.61
N ILE A 210 7.84 6.27 -1.03
CA ILE A 210 8.28 7.32 -0.10
C ILE A 210 7.14 8.31 0.05
N ILE A 211 6.76 8.62 1.29
CA ILE A 211 5.75 9.62 1.62
C ILE A 211 6.42 10.70 2.46
N LEU A 212 6.29 11.97 2.06
CA LEU A 212 6.72 13.09 2.86
C LEU A 212 5.56 13.55 3.74
N ALA A 213 5.62 13.19 5.02
CA ALA A 213 4.63 13.56 6.01
C ALA A 213 5.28 14.24 7.21
N GLU A 214 4.50 15.07 7.89
CA GLU A 214 4.85 15.78 9.12
C GLU A 214 5.08 14.83 10.30
N SER A 215 4.39 13.69 10.31
CA SER A 215 4.43 12.69 11.37
C SER A 215 4.15 11.29 10.80
N LEU A 216 4.51 10.27 11.59
CA LEU A 216 4.30 8.86 11.27
C LEU A 216 2.97 8.35 11.87
N ASP A 217 1.90 9.10 11.69
CA ASP A 217 0.52 8.67 11.95
C ASP A 217 -0.27 8.51 10.65
N PHE A 218 -1.27 7.65 10.66
CA PHE A 218 -2.02 7.35 9.44
C PHE A 218 -2.73 8.57 8.82
N PRO A 219 -3.39 9.46 9.58
CA PRO A 219 -3.98 10.68 9.01
C PRO A 219 -2.99 11.54 8.21
N SER A 220 -1.77 11.71 8.72
CA SER A 220 -0.71 12.49 8.06
C SER A 220 -0.19 11.79 6.80
N LEU A 221 0.00 10.46 6.86
CA LEU A 221 0.35 9.67 5.67
C LEU A 221 -0.74 9.77 4.59
N ALA A 222 -2.01 9.57 4.97
CA ALA A 222 -3.16 9.62 4.07
C ALA A 222 -3.33 10.98 3.41
N LYS A 223 -3.24 12.06 4.20
CA LYS A 223 -3.25 13.45 3.68
C LYS A 223 -2.16 13.66 2.63
N ASN A 224 -0.93 13.22 2.90
CA ASN A 224 0.18 13.46 1.99
C ASN A 224 0.14 12.60 0.72
N ILE A 225 -0.42 11.40 0.77
CA ILE A 225 -0.74 10.61 -0.45
C ILE A 225 -1.73 11.40 -1.32
N ARG A 226 -2.84 11.89 -0.75
CA ARG A 226 -3.86 12.66 -1.51
C ARG A 226 -3.32 13.97 -2.10
N LEU A 227 -2.37 14.60 -1.39
CA LEU A 227 -1.66 15.78 -1.88
C LEU A 227 -0.59 15.45 -2.92
N ARG A 228 -0.33 14.16 -3.21
CA ARG A 228 0.73 13.66 -4.10
C ARG A 228 2.14 14.00 -3.60
N ASN A 229 2.29 14.19 -2.29
CA ASN A 229 3.58 14.30 -1.59
C ASN A 229 4.20 12.91 -1.39
N CYS A 230 4.17 12.08 -2.42
CA CYS A 230 4.69 10.72 -2.43
C CYS A 230 5.28 10.37 -3.80
N ALA A 231 6.12 9.34 -3.81
CA ALA A 231 6.68 8.76 -5.03
C ALA A 231 6.82 7.26 -4.88
N ALA A 232 6.52 6.56 -5.96
CA ALA A 232 6.87 5.17 -6.16
C ALA A 232 8.38 5.06 -6.44
N VAL A 233 9.02 4.05 -5.90
CA VAL A 233 10.44 3.76 -6.15
C VAL A 233 10.56 2.32 -6.62
N ASP A 234 11.05 2.16 -7.84
CA ASP A 234 11.42 0.88 -8.43
C ASP A 234 12.86 0.55 -8.03
N VAL A 235 13.13 -0.71 -7.71
CA VAL A 235 14.45 -1.19 -7.31
C VAL A 235 14.86 -2.34 -8.20
N ASP A 236 15.86 -2.10 -9.05
CA ASP A 236 16.40 -3.15 -9.90
C ASP A 236 17.03 -4.26 -9.04
N PRO A 237 16.58 -5.53 -9.19
CA PRO A 237 16.97 -6.59 -8.27
C PRO A 237 18.45 -6.97 -8.37
N LYS A 238 19.15 -6.64 -9.47
CA LYS A 238 20.56 -6.99 -9.71
C LYS A 238 21.51 -5.86 -9.33
N SER A 239 21.37 -4.71 -9.98
CA SER A 239 22.19 -3.51 -9.80
C SER A 239 21.86 -2.72 -8.54
N LYS A 240 20.68 -2.96 -7.94
CA LYS A 240 20.13 -2.18 -6.82
C LYS A 240 19.92 -0.70 -7.15
N ARG A 241 19.94 -0.35 -8.45
CA ARG A 241 19.57 0.98 -8.91
C ARG A 241 18.13 1.27 -8.52
N GLN A 242 17.89 2.47 -8.02
CA GLN A 242 16.55 2.92 -7.65
C GLN A 242 16.07 3.99 -8.62
N THR A 243 14.86 3.83 -9.14
CA THR A 243 14.21 4.76 -10.06
C THR A 243 12.98 5.34 -9.39
N VAL A 244 12.90 6.68 -9.30
CA VAL A 244 11.80 7.39 -8.62
C VAL A 244 10.75 7.83 -9.63
N ILE A 245 9.49 7.48 -9.39
CA ILE A 245 8.34 7.83 -10.22
C ILE A 245 7.33 8.61 -9.36
N GLY A 246 7.06 9.86 -9.75
CA GLY A 246 6.20 10.77 -9.01
C GLY A 246 6.30 12.21 -9.53
N GLU A 247 5.72 13.16 -8.82
CA GLU A 247 5.80 14.58 -9.21
C GLU A 247 7.23 15.12 -9.11
N PHE A 248 7.66 15.87 -10.13
CA PHE A 248 9.06 16.27 -10.31
C PHE A 248 9.68 16.95 -9.08
N ARG A 249 8.95 17.87 -8.44
CA ARG A 249 9.43 18.58 -7.24
C ARG A 249 9.75 17.61 -6.10
N PHE A 250 8.83 16.69 -5.82
CA PHE A 250 9.01 15.71 -4.75
C PHE A 250 10.08 14.67 -5.11
N SER A 251 10.05 14.15 -6.35
CA SER A 251 11.00 13.15 -6.83
C SER A 251 12.46 13.60 -6.73
N ARG A 252 12.76 14.90 -6.96
CA ARG A 252 14.10 15.45 -6.74
C ARG A 252 14.58 15.29 -5.30
N TYR A 253 13.70 15.53 -4.34
CA TYR A 253 14.02 15.38 -2.93
C TYR A 253 14.15 13.91 -2.52
N ALA A 254 13.25 13.04 -3.01
CA ALA A 254 13.35 11.60 -2.81
C ALA A 254 14.69 11.03 -3.31
N ILE A 255 15.16 11.44 -4.50
CA ILE A 255 16.47 11.05 -5.04
C ILE A 255 17.62 11.48 -4.11
N PHE A 256 17.55 12.69 -3.55
CA PHE A 256 18.53 13.14 -2.57
C PHE A 256 18.53 12.25 -1.31
N LEU A 257 17.36 11.92 -0.77
CA LEU A 257 17.22 11.06 0.41
C LEU A 257 17.76 9.66 0.15
N ILE A 258 17.41 9.04 -0.98
CA ILE A 258 17.89 7.72 -1.40
C ILE A 258 19.42 7.69 -1.48
N LYS A 259 20.04 8.75 -1.99
CA LYS A 259 21.50 8.80 -2.15
C LYS A 259 22.24 9.11 -0.85
N ASN A 260 21.72 10.01 -0.02
CA ASN A 260 22.52 10.63 1.05
C ASN A 260 22.04 10.31 2.47
N PHE A 261 20.77 9.95 2.64
CA PHE A 261 20.16 9.75 3.96
C PHE A 261 19.77 8.29 4.23
N TYR A 262 18.97 7.69 3.35
CA TYR A 262 18.45 6.35 3.56
C TYR A 262 19.52 5.27 3.71
N PRO A 263 20.73 5.34 3.12
CA PRO A 263 21.78 4.37 3.43
C PRO A 263 22.11 4.30 4.93
N LYS A 264 22.11 5.45 5.62
CA LYS A 264 22.37 5.53 7.07
C LYS A 264 21.20 5.02 7.90
N GLN A 265 19.97 5.37 7.51
CA GLN A 265 18.76 4.87 8.17
C GLN A 265 18.64 3.34 8.01
N ASN A 266 18.88 2.85 6.79
CA ASN A 266 18.67 1.45 6.46
C ASN A 266 19.64 0.52 7.21
N GLU A 267 20.84 0.98 7.57
CA GLU A 267 21.75 0.26 8.46
C GLU A 267 21.13 0.01 9.85
N LEU A 268 20.50 1.04 10.44
CA LEU A 268 19.80 0.92 11.72
C LEU A 268 18.57 0.00 11.59
N CYS A 269 17.72 0.28 10.61
CA CYS A 269 16.49 -0.48 10.37
C CYS A 269 16.76 -1.95 10.05
N LYS A 270 17.90 -2.27 9.41
CA LYS A 270 18.31 -3.66 9.15
C LYS A 270 18.45 -4.46 10.45
N LEU A 271 19.17 -3.91 11.44
CA LEU A 271 19.35 -4.55 12.74
C LEU A 271 18.03 -4.63 13.51
N GLU A 272 17.27 -3.53 13.55
CA GLU A 272 15.95 -3.52 14.20
C GLU A 272 15.01 -4.57 13.61
N GLY A 273 14.97 -4.72 12.29
CA GLY A 273 14.16 -5.73 11.63
C GLY A 273 14.62 -7.17 11.90
N GLU A 274 15.91 -7.40 12.09
CA GLU A 274 16.44 -8.70 12.52
C GLU A 274 16.01 -9.05 13.94
N TRP A 275 16.08 -8.08 14.85
CA TRP A 275 15.59 -8.27 16.21
C TRP A 275 14.06 -8.42 16.28
N LEU A 276 13.30 -7.68 15.46
CA LEU A 276 11.85 -7.83 15.37
C LEU A 276 11.46 -9.26 15.00
N LEU A 277 12.11 -9.86 14.00
CA LEU A 277 11.81 -11.24 13.60
C LEU A 277 12.10 -12.23 14.72
N LYS A 278 13.24 -12.11 15.41
CA LYS A 278 13.60 -12.98 16.55
C LYS A 278 12.68 -12.77 17.76
N ALA A 279 12.32 -11.52 18.05
CA ALA A 279 11.42 -11.18 19.14
C ALA A 279 10.01 -11.74 18.93
N LEU A 280 9.53 -11.79 17.67
CA LEU A 280 8.26 -12.47 17.32
C LEU A 280 8.30 -13.98 17.56
N GLU A 281 9.50 -14.58 17.58
CA GLU A 281 9.74 -15.99 17.93
C GLU A 281 9.97 -16.19 19.44
N GLY A 282 9.97 -15.11 20.25
CA GLY A 282 10.12 -15.15 21.70
C GLY A 282 11.55 -14.95 22.23
N ASP A 283 12.48 -14.48 21.39
CA ASP A 283 13.87 -14.21 21.79
C ASP A 283 13.95 -12.99 22.76
N ALA A 284 14.37 -13.26 24.00
CA ALA A 284 14.48 -12.25 25.06
C ALA A 284 15.66 -11.27 24.84
N GLU A 285 16.76 -11.72 24.23
CA GLU A 285 17.89 -10.85 23.91
C GLU A 285 17.52 -9.87 22.81
N ALA A 286 16.78 -10.33 21.79
CA ALA A 286 16.25 -9.48 20.74
C ALA A 286 15.27 -8.42 21.29
N LEU A 287 14.41 -8.79 22.25
CA LEU A 287 13.52 -7.84 22.93
C LEU A 287 14.30 -6.77 23.71
N ALA A 288 15.37 -7.16 24.41
CA ALA A 288 16.24 -6.22 25.12
C ALA A 288 16.94 -5.25 24.15
N ALA A 289 17.46 -5.76 23.02
CA ALA A 289 18.11 -4.95 22.00
C ALA A 289 17.14 -3.97 21.30
N LEU A 290 15.89 -4.40 21.05
CA LEU A 290 14.85 -3.49 20.54
C LEU A 290 14.55 -2.36 21.52
N LYS A 291 14.46 -2.67 22.83
CA LYS A 291 14.21 -1.66 23.86
C LYS A 291 15.33 -0.62 23.94
N GLU A 292 16.58 -1.06 23.80
CA GLU A 292 17.74 -0.16 23.81
C GLU A 292 17.82 0.70 22.52
N SER A 293 17.46 0.13 21.37
CA SER A 293 17.53 0.80 20.07
C SER A 293 16.32 1.67 19.73
N GLN A 294 15.20 1.56 20.47
CA GLN A 294 14.01 2.34 20.23
C GLN A 294 14.31 3.85 20.29
N GLY A 295 13.85 4.60 19.29
CA GLY A 295 14.09 6.03 19.15
C GLY A 295 15.34 6.38 18.34
N THR A 296 16.22 5.42 18.01
CA THR A 296 17.45 5.71 17.26
C THR A 296 17.17 6.12 15.81
N THR A 297 16.25 5.45 15.13
CA THR A 297 15.85 5.81 13.77
C THR A 297 15.19 7.20 13.68
N PRO A 298 14.16 7.55 14.46
CA PRO A 298 13.63 8.92 14.47
C PRO A 298 14.67 9.93 14.97
N GLY A 299 15.52 9.56 15.93
CA GLY A 299 16.64 10.40 16.39
C GLY A 299 17.63 10.77 15.28
N LEU A 300 17.86 9.87 14.31
CA LEU A 300 18.67 10.16 13.13
C LEU A 300 18.07 11.30 12.28
N ARG A 301 16.75 11.33 12.12
CA ARG A 301 16.05 12.41 11.38
C ARG A 301 16.18 13.74 12.10
N ILE A 302 15.96 13.75 13.42
CA ILE A 302 16.12 14.93 14.27
C ILE A 302 17.54 15.51 14.10
N LYS A 303 18.57 14.65 14.18
CA LYS A 303 19.97 15.05 14.03
C LYS A 303 20.28 15.81 12.73
N TYR A 304 19.65 15.45 11.61
CA TYR A 304 19.94 16.02 10.29
C TYR A 304 18.95 17.11 9.83
N TRP A 305 17.71 17.16 10.37
CA TRP A 305 16.68 18.10 9.92
C TRP A 305 16.17 19.09 10.99
N GLN A 306 16.41 18.86 12.28
CA GLN A 306 15.93 19.74 13.35
C GLN A 306 17.07 20.56 13.99
N LYS A 307 18.03 21.03 13.19
CA LYS A 307 18.99 22.06 13.59
C LYS A 307 18.74 23.36 12.85
#